data_AF-A0A7L2UDJ6-F1
#
_entry.id   AF-A0A7L2UDJ6-F1
#
_cell.length_a   1.000
_cell.length_b   1.000
_cell.length_c   1.000
_cell.angle_alpha   90.00
_cell.angle_beta   90.00
_cell.angle_gamma   90.00
#
_symmetry.space_group_name_H-M   'P 1'
#
loop_
_entity.id
_entity.type
_entity.pdbx_description
1 polymer ?
#
loop_
_entity_poly.entity_id
_entity_poly.type
_entity_poly.pdbx_seq_one_letter_code
_entity_poly.pdbx_strand_id
1 'polypeptide(L)'
;IALLIFRDLPDNPAVEWDTQLLAAFVLKHIEANNINLVVTFDSGGVSGHANHISLYTALRYSIFLLFLCLGCHVLVLESVNLFRKYISVLDVPLSCLLPRDALFILTEEETEQARRAMRCHRSQLLWFRHIYMLFSRYMVINSLRLL
;
A
#
# COMPACT_ATOMS: atom_id res chain seq x y z
N ILE A 1 10.30 -5.60 7.78
CA ILE A 1 9.95 -5.40 6.35
C ILE A 1 10.68 -6.48 5.57
N ALA A 2 9.97 -7.36 4.87
CA ALA A 2 10.55 -8.37 3.98
C ALA A 2 10.45 -7.88 2.53
N LEU A 3 11.53 -8.00 1.76
CA LEU A 3 11.55 -7.68 0.33
C LEU A 3 11.60 -9.00 -0.46
N LEU A 4 10.54 -9.27 -1.23
CA LEU A 4 10.44 -10.48 -2.06
C LEU A 4 10.51 -10.05 -3.53
N ILE A 5 11.53 -10.55 -4.26
CA ILE A 5 11.71 -10.27 -5.68
C ILE A 5 11.45 -11.57 -6.44
N PHE A 6 10.40 -11.59 -7.26
CA PHE A 6 10.06 -12.72 -8.12
C PHE A 6 10.24 -12.33 -9.58
N ARG A 7 10.89 -13.19 -10.38
CA ARG A 7 11.10 -12.93 -11.81
C ARG A 7 9.78 -12.84 -12.59
N ASP A 8 8.77 -13.58 -12.13
CA ASP A 8 7.46 -13.66 -12.77
C ASP A 8 6.52 -12.50 -12.39
N LEU A 9 6.95 -11.61 -11.48
CA LEU A 9 6.18 -10.47 -11.00
C LEU A 9 6.99 -9.17 -11.20
N PRO A 10 7.07 -8.65 -12.44
CA PRO A 10 7.89 -7.48 -12.75
C PRO A 10 7.31 -6.20 -12.11
N ASP A 11 8.20 -5.32 -11.65
CA ASP A 11 7.83 -3.98 -11.16
C ASP A 11 7.53 -3.04 -12.33
N ASN A 12 6.28 -3.03 -12.81
CA ASN A 12 5.83 -2.22 -13.93
C ASN A 12 4.38 -1.75 -13.71
N PRO A 13 4.08 -0.43 -13.80
CA PRO A 13 2.74 0.11 -13.57
C PRO A 13 1.67 -0.34 -14.55
N ALA A 14 2.05 -0.87 -15.71
CA ALA A 14 1.14 -1.27 -16.78
C ALA A 14 1.00 -2.80 -16.94
N VAL A 15 1.73 -3.60 -16.16
CA VAL A 15 1.68 -5.06 -16.24
C VAL A 15 0.85 -5.61 -15.09
N GLU A 16 -0.17 -6.38 -15.41
CA GLU A 16 -0.93 -7.10 -14.39
C GLU A 16 -0.20 -8.37 -13.98
N TRP A 17 -0.17 -8.63 -12.67
CA TRP A 17 0.38 -9.87 -12.12
C TRP A 17 -0.68 -10.97 -12.13
N ASP A 18 -0.23 -12.21 -12.33
CA ASP A 18 -1.08 -13.39 -12.15
C ASP A 18 -1.53 -13.48 -10.68
N THR A 19 -2.84 -13.31 -10.47
CA THR A 19 -3.43 -13.26 -9.14
C THR A 19 -3.38 -14.59 -8.40
N GLN A 20 -3.42 -15.73 -9.10
CA GLN A 20 -3.34 -17.05 -8.49
C GLN A 20 -1.92 -17.35 -8.03
N LEU A 21 -0.94 -17.06 -8.89
CA LEU A 21 0.48 -17.20 -8.55
C LEU A 21 0.85 -16.28 -7.38
N LEU A 22 0.41 -15.03 -7.43
CA LEU A 22 0.62 -14.05 -6.36
C LEU A 22 0.00 -14.50 -5.04
N ALA A 23 -1.23 -15.00 -5.07
CA ALA A 23 -1.91 -15.52 -3.89
C ALA A 23 -1.16 -16.70 -3.27
N ALA A 24 -0.66 -17.64 -4.09
CA ALA A 24 0.14 -18.76 -3.62
C ALA A 24 1.44 -18.31 -2.94
N PHE A 25 2.14 -17.31 -3.50
CA PHE A 25 3.35 -16.77 -2.89
C PHE A 25 3.08 -16.03 -1.58
N VAL A 26 2.05 -15.19 -1.54
CA VAL A 26 1.70 -14.43 -0.34
C VAL A 26 1.29 -15.39 0.78
N LEU A 27 0.43 -16.37 0.49
CA LEU A 27 0.00 -17.36 1.46
C LEU A 27 1.17 -18.15 2.04
N LYS A 28 2.04 -18.67 1.17
CA LYS A 28 3.25 -19.39 1.59
C LYS A 28 4.12 -18.54 2.52
N HIS A 29 4.23 -17.24 2.24
CA HIS A 29 5.00 -16.33 3.07
C HIS A 29 4.35 -16.06 4.42
N ILE A 30 3.02 -15.91 4.47
CA ILE A 30 2.26 -15.72 5.71
C ILE A 30 2.41 -16.92 6.64
N GLU A 31 2.21 -18.12 6.11
CA GLU A 31 2.32 -19.36 6.88
C GLU A 31 3.74 -19.58 7.39
N ALA A 32 4.75 -19.40 6.53
CA ALA A 32 6.15 -19.61 6.91
C ALA A 32 6.65 -18.64 8.00
N ASN A 33 6.03 -17.46 8.12
CA ASN A 33 6.46 -16.41 9.06
C ASN A 33 5.45 -16.13 10.17
N ASN A 34 4.35 -16.90 10.26
CA ASN A 34 3.25 -16.69 11.22
C ASN A 34 2.73 -15.24 11.22
N ILE A 35 2.50 -14.68 10.02
CA ILE A 35 2.01 -13.30 9.87
C ILE A 35 0.53 -13.25 10.25
N ASN A 36 0.17 -12.34 11.16
CA ASN A 36 -1.21 -12.12 11.62
C ASN A 36 -1.82 -10.80 11.09
N LEU A 37 -1.02 -9.94 10.45
CA LEU A 37 -1.46 -8.68 9.88
C LEU A 37 -0.73 -8.41 8.56
N VAL A 38 -1.50 -8.23 7.49
CA VAL A 38 -1.00 -7.79 6.19
C VAL A 38 -1.50 -6.37 5.92
N VAL A 39 -0.60 -5.47 5.55
CA VAL A 39 -0.95 -4.13 5.07
C VAL A 39 -0.66 -4.07 3.57
N THR A 40 -1.65 -3.68 2.77
CA THR A 40 -1.60 -3.71 1.31
C THR A 40 -2.35 -2.52 0.69
N PHE A 41 -2.47 -2.48 -0.63
CA PHE A 41 -3.19 -1.44 -1.37
C PHE A 41 -4.66 -1.83 -1.58
N ASP A 42 -5.53 -0.84 -1.72
CA ASP A 42 -6.93 -1.06 -2.08
C ASP A 42 -7.12 -1.28 -3.60
N SER A 43 -8.38 -1.41 -4.03
CA SER A 43 -8.75 -1.59 -5.43
C SER A 43 -8.33 -0.44 -6.35
N GLY A 44 -8.06 0.75 -5.80
CA GLY A 44 -7.59 1.91 -6.56
C GLY A 44 -6.08 1.91 -6.78
N GLY A 45 -5.33 1.04 -6.11
CA GLY A 45 -3.89 0.90 -6.28
C GLY A 45 -3.11 2.19 -6.02
N VAL A 46 -3.65 3.08 -5.16
CA VAL A 46 -3.22 4.46 -4.88
C VAL A 46 -3.37 5.40 -6.08
N SER A 47 -2.80 5.04 -7.23
CA SER A 47 -2.78 5.82 -8.47
C SER A 47 -3.13 4.99 -9.70
N GLY A 48 -3.83 3.86 -9.52
CA GLY A 48 -4.15 2.95 -10.62
C GLY A 48 -2.99 2.05 -11.05
N HIS A 49 -2.02 1.78 -10.17
CA HIS A 49 -0.85 0.97 -10.50
C HIS A 49 -1.25 -0.51 -10.61
N ALA A 50 -1.01 -1.15 -11.76
CA ALA A 50 -1.47 -2.52 -12.04
C ALA A 50 -1.02 -3.52 -10.96
N ASN A 51 0.27 -3.52 -10.59
CA ASN A 51 0.78 -4.40 -9.51
C ASN A 51 0.02 -4.27 -8.18
N HIS A 52 -0.35 -3.06 -7.78
CA HIS A 52 -1.09 -2.82 -6.54
C HIS A 52 -2.52 -3.36 -6.64
N ILE A 53 -3.16 -3.17 -7.79
CA ILE A 53 -4.51 -3.67 -8.07
C ILE A 53 -4.52 -5.20 -8.14
N SER A 54 -3.53 -5.82 -8.79
CA SER A 54 -3.37 -7.27 -8.83
C SER A 54 -3.17 -7.84 -7.42
N LEU A 55 -2.40 -7.16 -6.56
CA LEU A 55 -2.24 -7.55 -5.17
C LEU A 55 -3.56 -7.47 -4.40
N TYR A 56 -4.29 -6.35 -4.48
CA TYR A 56 -5.62 -6.24 -3.88
C TYR A 56 -6.55 -7.38 -4.35
N THR A 57 -6.59 -7.64 -5.66
CA THR A 57 -7.47 -8.63 -6.28
C THR A 57 -7.13 -10.05 -5.81
N ALA A 58 -5.85 -10.40 -5.78
CA ALA A 58 -5.38 -11.70 -5.29
C ALA A 58 -5.80 -11.92 -3.83
N LEU A 59 -5.57 -10.93 -2.96
CA LEU A 59 -5.91 -11.05 -1.53
C LEU A 59 -7.43 -11.11 -1.31
N ARG A 60 -8.20 -10.29 -2.04
CA ARG A 60 -9.65 -10.16 -1.86
C ARG A 60 -10.44 -11.37 -2.37
N TYR A 61 -9.99 -11.99 -3.47
CA TYR A 61 -10.77 -13.03 -4.16
C TYR A 61 -10.13 -14.42 -4.12
N SER A 62 -8.81 -14.54 -4.01
CA SER A 62 -8.15 -15.85 -4.05
C SER A 62 -7.91 -16.44 -2.67
N ILE A 63 -7.54 -15.62 -1.66
CA ILE A 63 -7.15 -16.12 -0.33
C ILE A 63 -7.87 -15.46 0.85
N PHE A 64 -8.90 -14.65 0.60
CA PHE A 64 -9.64 -13.94 1.65
C PHE A 64 -10.23 -14.88 2.72
N LEU A 65 -10.89 -15.97 2.29
CA LEU A 65 -11.44 -16.95 3.23
C LEU A 65 -10.36 -17.60 4.09
N LEU A 66 -9.18 -17.82 3.51
CA LEU A 66 -8.06 -18.44 4.22
C LEU A 66 -7.45 -17.50 5.26
N PHE A 67 -7.39 -16.20 4.98
CA PHE A 67 -7.03 -15.19 5.98
C PHE A 67 -7.93 -15.25 7.22
N LEU A 68 -9.25 -15.38 7.02
CA LEU A 68 -10.21 -15.53 8.13
C LEU A 68 -9.95 -16.82 8.93
N CYS A 69 -9.68 -17.94 8.26
CA CYS A 69 -9.35 -19.20 8.92
C CYS A 69 -8.03 -19.17 9.70
N LEU A 70 -7.03 -18.46 9.18
CA LEU A 70 -5.71 -18.31 9.83
C LEU A 70 -5.70 -17.23 10.93
N GLY A 71 -6.80 -16.48 11.11
CA GLY A 71 -6.84 -15.36 12.04
C GLY A 71 -5.92 -14.19 11.64
N CYS A 72 -5.64 -14.05 10.34
CA CYS A 72 -4.80 -12.99 9.81
C CYS A 72 -5.67 -11.87 9.24
N HIS A 73 -5.44 -10.64 9.69
CA HIS A 73 -6.17 -9.47 9.23
C HIS A 73 -5.48 -8.82 8.04
N VAL A 74 -6.26 -8.25 7.12
CA VAL A 74 -5.72 -7.51 5.97
C VAL A 74 -6.24 -6.08 6.02
N LEU A 75 -5.32 -5.13 6.13
CA LEU A 75 -5.61 -3.70 6.04
C LEU A 75 -5.20 -3.17 4.67
N VAL A 76 -6.09 -2.45 4.00
CA VAL A 76 -5.85 -1.81 2.70
C VAL A 76 -5.70 -0.30 2.84
N LEU A 77 -4.69 0.26 2.18
CA LEU A 77 -4.47 1.69 2.06
C LEU A 77 -5.51 2.32 1.13
N GLU A 78 -6.29 3.24 1.67
CA GLU A 78 -7.37 3.93 0.95
C GLU A 78 -6.82 4.85 -0.14
N SER A 79 -7.26 4.63 -1.37
CA SER A 79 -7.05 5.51 -2.51
C SER A 79 -7.96 6.74 -2.43
N VAL A 80 -7.37 7.93 -2.48
CA VAL A 80 -8.11 9.21 -2.50
C VAL A 80 -8.04 9.88 -3.87
N ASN A 81 -8.98 10.80 -4.13
CA ASN A 81 -8.96 11.62 -5.33
C ASN A 81 -7.70 12.50 -5.43
N LEU A 82 -7.40 13.01 -6.63
CA LEU A 82 -6.18 13.79 -6.89
C LEU A 82 -6.06 15.04 -6.02
N PHE A 83 -7.16 15.70 -5.69
CA PHE A 83 -7.14 16.88 -4.82
C PHE A 83 -6.63 16.50 -3.43
N ARG A 84 -7.34 15.59 -2.74
CA ARG A 84 -6.95 15.11 -1.41
C ARG A 84 -5.56 14.48 -1.39
N LYS A 85 -5.17 13.85 -2.51
CA LYS A 85 -3.84 13.26 -2.67
C LYS A 85 -2.72 14.27 -2.48
N TYR A 86 -2.90 15.52 -2.89
CA TYR A 86 -1.83 16.53 -2.99
C TYR A 86 -2.02 17.78 -2.11
N ILE A 87 -2.97 17.79 -1.18
CA ILE A 87 -3.11 18.87 -0.18
C ILE A 87 -2.29 18.62 1.11
N SER A 88 -1.45 17.57 1.15
CA SER A 88 -0.54 17.27 2.26
C SER A 88 -1.26 17.21 3.63
N VAL A 89 -0.64 17.76 4.68
CA VAL A 89 -1.16 17.82 6.06
C VAL A 89 -2.53 18.52 6.18
N LEU A 90 -2.92 19.34 5.19
CA LEU A 90 -4.23 20.00 5.20
C LEU A 90 -5.38 19.01 5.06
N ASP A 91 -5.13 17.75 4.66
CA ASP A 91 -6.15 16.70 4.63
C ASP A 91 -6.39 16.04 6.01
N VAL A 92 -5.66 16.45 7.07
CA VAL A 92 -5.85 15.88 8.43
C VAL A 92 -7.29 16.08 8.93
N PRO A 93 -7.88 17.29 8.93
CA PRO A 93 -9.23 17.49 9.44
C PRO A 93 -10.26 16.64 8.70
N LEU A 94 -10.17 16.59 7.36
CA LEU A 94 -11.07 15.79 6.54
C LEU A 94 -10.90 14.29 6.79
N SER A 95 -9.66 13.82 6.90
CA SER A 95 -9.35 12.42 7.25
C SER A 95 -9.83 12.04 8.65
N CYS A 96 -9.83 12.99 9.58
CA CYS A 96 -10.34 12.80 10.94
C CYS A 96 -11.88 12.73 11.01
N LEU A 97 -12.59 13.23 10.01
CA LEU A 97 -14.05 13.24 9.96
C LEU A 97 -14.65 12.05 9.18
N LEU A 98 -13.94 11.51 8.20
CA LEU A 98 -14.45 10.43 7.33
C LEU A 98 -14.33 9.05 7.98
N PRO A 99 -15.29 8.12 7.84
CA PRO A 99 -15.18 6.77 8.42
C PRO A 99 -13.94 5.99 7.91
N ARG A 100 -13.23 5.30 8.81
CA ARG A 100 -12.06 4.46 8.55
C ARG A 100 -11.83 3.50 9.72
N ASP A 101 -11.08 2.42 9.49
CA ASP A 101 -10.73 1.45 10.53
C ASP A 101 -9.44 1.83 11.26
N ALA A 102 -8.45 2.37 10.55
CA ALA A 102 -7.24 2.92 11.15
C ALA A 102 -6.76 4.18 10.43
N LEU A 103 -6.21 5.12 11.19
CA LEU A 103 -5.63 6.36 10.67
C LEU A 103 -4.25 6.56 11.29
N PHE A 104 -3.23 6.56 10.43
CA PHE A 104 -1.85 6.83 10.82
C PHE A 104 -1.47 8.24 10.36
N ILE A 105 -1.15 9.10 11.33
CA ILE A 105 -0.59 10.43 11.08
C ILE A 105 0.85 10.40 11.58
N LEU A 106 1.79 10.44 10.64
CA LEU A 106 3.21 10.39 10.90
C LEU A 106 3.68 11.74 11.47
N THR A 107 4.63 11.65 12.39
CA THR A 107 5.42 12.77 12.88
C THR A 107 6.34 13.33 11.80
N GLU A 108 6.92 14.50 12.05
CA GLU A 108 7.91 15.08 11.15
C GLU A 108 9.15 14.18 10.99
N GLU A 109 9.60 13.54 12.07
CA GLU A 109 10.74 12.62 12.05
C GLU A 109 10.45 11.38 11.18
N GLU A 110 9.29 10.75 11.36
CA GLU A 110 8.86 9.60 10.56
C GLU A 110 8.67 9.97 9.08
N THR A 111 8.13 11.17 8.83
CA THR A 111 7.96 11.70 7.47
C THR A 111 9.32 11.90 6.80
N GLU A 112 10.30 12.46 7.51
CA GLU A 112 11.64 12.65 6.95
C GLU A 112 12.37 11.31 6.79
N GLN A 113 12.17 10.34 7.68
CA GLN A 113 12.66 8.97 7.49
C GLN A 113 12.08 8.35 6.22
N ALA A 114 10.78 8.48 5.95
CA ALA A 114 10.15 7.99 4.73
C ALA A 114 10.72 8.69 3.47
N ARG A 115 10.94 10.01 3.52
CA ARG A 115 11.58 10.76 2.43
C ARG A 115 13.02 10.30 2.19
N ARG A 116 13.81 10.08 3.25
CA ARG A 116 15.18 9.55 3.13
C ARG A 116 15.20 8.17 2.49
N ALA A 117 14.31 7.27 2.93
CA ALA A 117 14.17 5.95 2.34
C ALA A 117 13.88 6.04 0.83
N MET A 118 12.92 6.88 0.42
CA MET A 118 12.62 7.05 -1.01
C MET A 118 13.79 7.64 -1.81
N ARG A 119 14.58 8.56 -1.22
CA ARG A 119 15.78 9.11 -1.89
C ARG A 119 16.89 8.08 -2.11
N CYS A 120 16.89 6.94 -1.41
CA CYS A 120 17.83 5.83 -1.69
C CYS A 120 17.52 5.14 -3.04
N HIS A 121 16.29 5.22 -3.55
CA HIS A 121 15.86 4.60 -4.81
C HIS A 121 16.13 5.52 -6.01
N ARG A 122 17.40 5.89 -6.23
CA ARG A 122 17.80 6.93 -7.22
C ARG A 122 17.26 6.69 -8.63
N SER A 123 17.26 5.44 -9.12
CA SER A 123 16.77 5.10 -10.46
C SER A 123 15.25 5.25 -10.63
N GLN A 124 14.48 5.21 -9.54
CA GLN A 124 13.02 5.32 -9.54
C GLN A 124 12.52 6.72 -9.12
N LEU A 125 13.42 7.61 -8.68
CA LEU A 125 13.11 8.96 -8.19
C LEU A 125 13.02 9.98 -9.34
N LEU A 126 12.07 9.77 -10.25
CA LEU A 126 11.79 10.71 -11.33
C LEU A 126 11.23 12.04 -10.80
N TRP A 127 11.28 13.11 -11.60
CA TRP A 127 10.92 14.48 -11.17
C TRP A 127 9.54 14.57 -10.45
N PHE A 128 8.54 13.83 -10.92
CA PHE A 128 7.20 13.83 -10.31
C PHE A 128 7.17 13.19 -8.92
N ARG A 129 8.13 12.30 -8.58
CA ARG A 129 8.27 11.74 -7.24
C ARG A 129 8.72 12.79 -6.23
N HIS A 130 9.45 13.82 -6.66
CA HIS A 130 9.78 14.94 -5.79
C HIS A 130 8.54 15.75 -5.40
N ILE A 131 7.63 16.00 -6.36
CA ILE A 131 6.34 16.65 -6.09
C ILE A 131 5.51 15.76 -5.14
N TYR A 132 5.46 14.45 -5.40
CA TYR A 132 4.79 13.50 -4.52
C TYR A 132 5.33 13.53 -3.09
N MET A 133 6.66 13.55 -2.90
CA MET A 133 7.27 13.64 -1.56
C MET A 133 6.93 14.91 -0.78
N LEU A 134 6.70 16.01 -1.49
CA LEU A 134 6.42 17.31 -0.88
C LEU A 134 4.94 17.46 -0.56
N PHE A 135 4.08 17.13 -1.51
CA PHE A 135 2.66 17.46 -1.47
C PHE A 135 1.75 16.28 -1.17
N SER A 136 2.24 15.03 -1.33
CA SER A 136 1.35 13.90 -1.15
C SER A 136 0.94 13.73 0.31
N ARG A 137 -0.37 13.61 0.56
CA ARG A 137 -0.86 13.24 1.88
C ARG A 137 -0.31 11.91 2.36
N TYR A 138 0.01 10.95 1.48
CA TYR A 138 0.50 9.63 1.87
C TYR A 138 1.88 9.65 2.56
N MET A 139 2.62 10.76 2.43
CA MET A 139 3.85 10.96 3.19
C MET A 139 3.62 11.21 4.68
N VAL A 140 2.40 11.59 5.06
CA VAL A 140 2.05 12.02 6.43
C VAL A 140 0.81 11.29 6.96
N ILE A 141 -0.23 11.14 6.15
CA ILE A 141 -1.56 10.66 6.53
C ILE A 141 -1.93 9.42 5.73
N ASN A 142 -1.97 8.27 6.39
CA ASN A 142 -2.33 6.98 5.81
C ASN A 142 -3.63 6.46 6.44
N SER A 143 -4.70 6.47 5.66
CA SER A 143 -6.00 5.90 6.06
C SER A 143 -6.06 4.44 5.62
N LEU A 144 -6.30 3.53 6.56
CA LEU A 144 -6.43 2.10 6.29
C LEU A 144 -7.87 1.63 6.57
N ARG A 145 -8.31 0.64 5.78
CA ARG A 145 -9.58 -0.06 5.96
C ARG A 145 -9.35 -1.56 6.06
N LEU A 146 -10.20 -2.26 6.81
CA LEU A 146 -10.21 -3.71 6.85
C LEU A 146 -10.78 -4.24 5.52
N LEU A 147 -10.09 -5.20 4.93
CA LEU A 147 -10.50 -5.86 3.68
C LEU A 147 -11.71 -6.78 3.88
#